data_AF-A0A5N7UEG7-F1
#
_entry.id   AF-A0A5N7UEG7-F1
#
_cell.length_a   1.000
_cell.length_b   1.000
_cell.length_c   1.000
_cell.angle_alpha   90.00
_cell.angle_beta   90.00
_cell.angle_gamma   90.00
#
_symmetry.space_group_name_H-M   'P 1'
#
loop_
_entity.id
_entity.type
_entity.pdbx_description
1 polymer ?
#
loop_
_entity_poly.entity_id
_entity_poly.type
_entity_poly.pdbx_seq_one_letter_code
_entity_poly.pdbx_strand_id
1 'polypeptide(L)'
;MSTPLDIIFSWFEAGDFPTEAQFKETFSSFYHKDSLIPIENIEGFEEMFQLFASAEAFKEHLTDPKAHSEFLALLDASNLAPAHVESWKSKLGIGNIATIDSSDQLGNVYTKIQVDGFVGKLKDVDKDLTSEIEKIKRLLLSNDPSLDELQEIVDYIKENREQIELLKEVVINSSDDKIRLVGSYSNWGSVTYQNQFNDLVYDKIETIEDDINSEKNKYEERVRGDSVIKHNLDTLSFVIDAYDTVTMFTIPLKVRRIDSNTIEVLFDSIPPNIIQLTIKKI
;
A
#
# COMPACT_ATOMS: atom_id res chain seq x y z
N MET A 1 -31.21 104.94 52.75
CA MET A 1 -31.35 104.02 53.90
C MET A 1 -32.84 103.92 54.17
N SER A 2 -33.42 102.74 54.13
CA SER A 2 -34.83 102.57 54.50
C SER A 2 -35.01 102.79 56.00
N THR A 3 -36.10 103.46 56.38
CA THR A 3 -36.45 103.63 57.79
C THR A 3 -36.69 102.26 58.43
N PRO A 4 -36.07 101.93 59.58
CA PRO A 4 -36.32 100.69 60.31
C PRO A 4 -37.81 100.43 60.58
N LEU A 5 -38.25 99.17 60.46
CA LEU A 5 -39.67 98.80 60.58
C LEU A 5 -40.25 99.11 61.96
N ASP A 6 -39.46 99.00 63.02
CA ASP A 6 -39.85 99.37 64.39
C ASP A 6 -40.18 100.88 64.51
N ILE A 7 -39.42 101.73 63.81
CA ILE A 7 -39.71 103.16 63.72
C ILE A 7 -40.99 103.39 62.92
N ILE A 8 -41.18 102.69 61.80
CA ILE A 8 -42.40 102.79 61.00
C ILE A 8 -43.63 102.38 61.82
N PHE A 9 -43.56 101.27 62.55
CA PHE A 9 -44.68 100.79 63.38
C PHE A 9 -45.09 101.78 64.46
N SER A 10 -44.14 102.53 65.03
CA SER A 10 -44.45 103.58 66.03
C SER A 10 -45.35 104.69 65.50
N TRP A 11 -45.41 104.91 64.18
CA TRP A 11 -46.26 105.96 63.58
C TRP A 11 -47.73 105.54 63.41
N PHE A 12 -48.05 104.27 63.67
CA PHE A 12 -49.38 103.67 63.49
C PHE A 12 -49.93 103.03 64.77
N GLU A 13 -49.44 103.45 65.94
CA GLU A 13 -50.00 103.03 67.23
C GLU A 13 -51.41 103.59 67.47
N ALA A 14 -52.16 102.98 68.39
CA ALA A 14 -53.54 103.34 68.63
C ALA A 14 -53.64 104.79 69.18
N GLY A 15 -54.23 105.67 68.38
CA GLY A 15 -54.40 107.09 68.72
C GLY A 15 -53.41 108.02 68.00
N ASP A 16 -52.41 107.46 67.33
CA ASP A 16 -51.43 108.22 66.54
C ASP A 16 -51.85 108.31 65.07
N PHE A 17 -51.47 109.42 64.45
CA PHE A 17 -51.69 109.67 63.02
C PHE A 17 -50.36 110.05 62.37
N PRO A 18 -49.88 109.30 61.35
CA PRO A 18 -48.65 109.64 60.67
C PRO A 18 -48.81 110.96 59.91
N THR A 19 -47.74 111.75 59.89
CA THR A 19 -47.60 112.88 58.95
C THR A 19 -47.51 112.38 57.50
N GLU A 20 -47.75 113.25 56.52
CA GLU A 20 -47.60 112.93 55.09
C GLU A 20 -46.21 112.35 54.77
N ALA A 21 -45.16 112.91 55.38
CA ALA A 21 -43.79 112.43 55.21
C ALA A 21 -43.60 111.02 55.77
N GLN A 22 -44.09 110.74 56.98
CA GLN A 22 -44.06 109.41 57.61
C GLN A 22 -44.86 108.38 56.79
N PHE A 23 -46.02 108.79 56.28
CA PHE A 23 -46.83 107.94 55.41
C PHE A 23 -46.10 107.61 54.11
N LYS A 24 -45.44 108.57 53.47
CA LYS A 24 -44.66 108.34 52.25
C LYS A 24 -43.44 107.43 52.51
N GLU A 25 -42.72 107.67 53.59
CA GLU A 25 -41.58 106.85 54.04
C GLU A 25 -41.96 105.39 54.28
N THR A 26 -43.17 105.14 54.79
CA THR A 26 -43.69 103.78 54.98
C THR A 26 -43.64 102.99 53.67
N PHE A 27 -44.16 103.56 52.57
CA PHE A 27 -44.16 102.87 51.28
C PHE A 27 -42.80 102.86 50.59
N SER A 28 -41.97 103.88 50.81
CA SER A 28 -40.59 103.93 50.28
C SER A 28 -39.63 102.96 50.98
N SER A 29 -39.99 102.43 52.15
CA SER A 29 -39.18 101.44 52.87
C SER A 29 -39.22 100.03 52.25
N PHE A 30 -40.28 99.71 51.50
CA PHE A 30 -40.46 98.40 50.85
C PHE A 30 -39.82 98.35 49.46
N TYR A 31 -39.34 97.18 49.06
CA TYR A 31 -38.93 96.95 47.67
C TYR A 31 -40.16 96.96 46.74
N HIS A 32 -40.08 97.74 45.67
CA HIS A 32 -41.11 97.77 44.62
C HIS A 32 -40.80 96.73 43.53
N LYS A 33 -41.83 96.26 42.82
CA LYS A 33 -41.69 95.23 41.76
C LYS A 33 -40.72 95.63 40.65
N ASP A 34 -40.63 96.92 40.36
CA ASP A 34 -39.76 97.48 39.33
C ASP A 34 -38.36 97.83 39.85
N SER A 35 -38.09 97.60 41.14
CA SER A 35 -36.79 97.83 41.76
C SER A 35 -35.94 96.56 41.72
N LEU A 36 -34.67 96.71 41.35
CA LEU A 36 -33.70 95.62 41.46
C LEU A 36 -33.44 95.32 42.93
N ILE A 37 -33.46 94.03 43.29
CA ILE A 37 -33.02 93.57 44.61
C ILE A 37 -31.51 93.36 44.52
N PRO A 38 -30.71 94.09 45.32
CA PRO A 38 -29.26 93.89 45.35
C PRO A 38 -28.92 92.49 45.90
N ILE A 39 -27.96 91.82 45.28
CA ILE A 39 -27.57 90.44 45.61
C ILE A 39 -27.06 90.35 47.05
N GLU A 40 -26.35 91.38 47.50
CA GLU A 40 -25.80 91.50 48.86
C GLU A 40 -26.87 91.46 49.96
N ASN A 41 -28.14 91.73 49.62
CA ASN A 41 -29.26 91.71 50.56
C ASN A 41 -30.02 90.38 50.56
N ILE A 42 -29.60 89.41 49.75
CA ILE A 42 -30.20 88.07 49.69
C ILE A 42 -29.41 87.15 50.62
N GLU A 43 -29.98 86.86 51.78
CA GLU A 43 -29.39 85.94 52.75
C GLU A 43 -29.10 84.57 52.12
N GLY A 44 -27.89 84.05 52.34
CA GLY A 44 -27.44 82.75 51.82
C GLY A 44 -27.15 82.71 50.32
N PHE A 45 -27.32 83.80 49.56
CA PHE A 45 -27.02 83.80 48.13
C PHE A 45 -25.55 83.56 47.86
N GLU A 46 -24.65 84.24 48.58
CA GLU A 46 -23.21 84.08 48.40
C GLU A 46 -22.76 82.64 48.69
N GLU A 47 -23.23 82.05 49.80
CA GLU A 47 -22.93 80.66 50.16
C GLU A 47 -23.41 79.67 49.09
N MET A 48 -24.64 79.87 48.57
CA MET A 48 -25.19 79.03 47.51
C MET A 48 -24.43 79.21 46.19
N PHE A 49 -24.02 80.43 45.87
CA PHE A 49 -23.28 80.75 44.65
C PHE A 49 -21.92 80.06 44.63
N GLN A 50 -21.25 79.93 45.78
CA GLN A 50 -19.98 79.21 45.92
C GLN A 50 -20.09 77.69 45.69
N LEU A 51 -21.31 77.11 45.69
CA LEU A 51 -21.51 75.68 45.38
C LEU A 51 -21.47 75.39 43.87
N PHE A 52 -21.58 76.42 43.03
CA PHE A 52 -21.60 76.27 41.58
C PHE A 52 -20.22 76.57 40.98
N ALA A 53 -19.83 75.76 39.99
CA ALA A 53 -18.68 76.11 39.17
C ALA A 53 -18.98 77.36 38.34
N SER A 54 -17.98 78.21 38.15
CA SER A 54 -18.10 79.34 37.23
C SER A 54 -18.28 78.84 35.79
N ALA A 55 -18.90 79.66 34.94
CA ALA A 55 -19.06 79.32 33.53
C ALA A 55 -17.71 79.08 32.82
N GLU A 56 -16.65 79.75 33.27
CA GLU A 56 -15.30 79.56 32.74
C GLU A 56 -14.71 78.23 33.19
N ALA A 57 -14.77 77.92 34.49
CA ALA A 57 -14.28 76.65 35.03
C ALA A 57 -14.99 75.44 34.40
N PHE A 58 -16.30 75.57 34.14
CA PHE A 58 -17.06 74.53 33.44
C PHE A 58 -16.61 74.36 31.99
N LYS A 59 -16.35 75.44 31.25
CA LYS A 59 -15.84 75.37 29.87
C LYS A 59 -14.44 74.76 29.81
N GLU A 60 -13.55 75.16 30.71
CA GLU A 60 -12.21 74.59 30.82
C GLU A 60 -12.30 73.07 31.04
N HIS A 61 -13.15 72.63 31.98
CA HIS A 61 -13.39 71.21 32.26
C HIS A 61 -13.89 70.43 31.04
N LEU A 62 -14.81 70.97 30.23
CA LEU A 62 -15.32 70.32 29.02
C LEU A 62 -14.24 70.08 27.95
N THR A 63 -13.23 70.95 27.90
CA THR A 63 -12.16 70.89 26.89
C THR A 63 -10.90 70.20 27.38
N ASP A 64 -10.76 69.98 28.69
CA ASP A 64 -9.61 69.30 29.27
C ASP A 64 -9.69 67.78 29.04
N PRO A 65 -8.81 67.19 28.19
CA PRO A 65 -8.81 65.75 27.95
C PRO A 65 -8.46 64.94 29.21
N LYS A 66 -7.93 65.57 30.27
CA LYS A 66 -7.52 64.94 31.53
C LYS A 66 -8.46 65.21 32.69
N ALA A 67 -9.59 65.89 32.46
CA ALA A 67 -10.59 66.27 33.46
C ALA A 67 -11.06 65.10 34.36
N HIS A 68 -11.02 63.87 33.85
CA HIS A 68 -11.42 62.65 34.55
C HIS A 68 -10.33 61.57 34.61
N SER A 69 -9.06 61.94 34.38
CA SER A 69 -7.96 60.98 34.25
C SER A 69 -7.63 60.19 35.53
N GLU A 70 -8.14 60.60 36.68
CA GLU A 70 -8.01 59.84 37.94
C GLU A 70 -8.98 58.65 38.01
N PHE A 71 -10.10 58.69 37.29
CA PHE A 71 -11.17 57.69 37.38
C PHE A 71 -11.43 56.95 36.07
N LEU A 72 -11.16 57.61 34.94
CA LEU A 72 -11.36 57.07 33.59
C LEU A 72 -10.01 56.90 32.90
N ALA A 73 -9.90 55.91 32.02
CA ALA A 73 -8.74 55.87 31.12
C ALA A 73 -8.82 56.98 30.09
N LEU A 74 -7.67 57.58 29.84
CA LEU A 74 -7.46 58.42 28.67
C LEU A 74 -7.62 57.60 27.40
N LEU A 75 -7.92 58.27 26.28
CA LEU A 75 -8.08 57.64 24.98
C LEU A 75 -6.83 56.84 24.55
N ASP A 76 -5.65 57.34 24.90
CA ASP A 76 -4.35 56.70 24.66
C ASP A 76 -3.92 55.75 25.79
N ALA A 77 -4.74 55.60 26.83
CA ALA A 77 -4.47 54.82 28.04
C ALA A 77 -3.18 55.19 28.79
N SER A 78 -2.60 56.37 28.53
CA SER A 78 -1.31 56.78 29.11
C SER A 78 -1.35 56.97 30.64
N ASN A 79 -2.54 57.13 31.22
CA ASN A 79 -2.76 57.22 32.66
C ASN A 79 -2.92 55.85 33.35
N LEU A 80 -2.83 54.73 32.63
CA LEU A 80 -2.98 53.40 33.22
C LEU A 80 -1.65 52.86 33.75
N ALA A 81 -1.66 52.44 35.01
CA ALA A 81 -0.59 51.64 35.59
C ALA A 81 -0.73 50.16 35.16
N PRO A 82 0.36 49.37 35.21
CA PRO A 82 0.31 47.93 34.91
C PRO A 82 -0.76 47.18 35.72
N ALA A 83 -0.99 47.55 36.98
CA ALA A 83 -2.03 46.95 37.81
C ALA A 83 -3.46 47.16 37.27
N HIS A 84 -3.75 48.32 36.66
CA HIS A 84 -5.05 48.59 36.04
C HIS A 84 -5.25 47.68 34.82
N VAL A 85 -4.20 47.55 34.00
CA VAL A 85 -4.21 46.69 32.80
C VAL A 85 -4.49 45.24 33.19
N GLU A 86 -3.83 44.71 34.22
CA GLU A 86 -4.07 43.34 34.69
C GLU A 86 -5.48 43.14 35.27
N SER A 87 -5.98 44.10 36.05
CA SER A 87 -7.36 44.07 36.55
C SER A 87 -8.38 44.04 35.41
N TRP A 88 -8.19 44.85 34.38
CA TRP A 88 -9.03 44.87 33.19
C TRP A 88 -8.94 43.58 32.38
N LYS A 89 -7.73 43.05 32.16
CA LYS A 89 -7.54 41.75 31.51
C LYS A 89 -8.34 40.65 32.22
N SER A 90 -8.32 40.65 33.55
CA SER A 90 -9.09 39.71 34.37
C SER A 90 -10.60 39.91 34.21
N LYS A 91 -11.09 41.15 34.37
CA LYS A 91 -12.53 41.48 34.29
C LYS A 91 -13.13 41.26 32.90
N LEU A 92 -12.37 41.52 31.85
CA LEU A 92 -12.78 41.32 30.46
C LEU A 92 -12.61 39.86 30.00
N GLY A 93 -12.05 38.98 30.83
CA GLY A 93 -11.79 37.58 30.47
C GLY A 93 -10.72 37.42 29.39
N ILE A 94 -9.80 38.38 29.25
CA ILE A 94 -8.76 38.43 28.21
C ILE A 94 -7.55 37.52 28.55
N GLY A 95 -7.63 36.72 29.62
CA GLY A 95 -6.50 35.93 30.15
C GLY A 95 -5.78 35.01 29.15
N ASN A 96 -6.46 34.51 28.10
CA ASN A 96 -5.90 33.54 27.14
C ASN A 96 -6.12 33.94 25.65
N ILE A 97 -6.09 35.23 25.32
CA ILE A 97 -6.13 35.65 23.91
C ILE A 97 -4.73 35.58 23.32
N ALA A 98 -4.28 34.40 22.87
CA ALA A 98 -3.17 34.20 21.93
C ALA A 98 -1.98 35.19 22.05
N THR A 99 -1.53 35.51 23.26
CA THR A 99 -0.43 36.46 23.46
C THR A 99 0.88 35.70 23.35
N ILE A 100 1.67 36.02 22.34
CA ILE A 100 3.03 35.51 22.13
C ILE A 100 4.02 36.10 23.18
N ASP A 101 3.61 37.07 24.00
CA ASP A 101 4.57 38.04 24.58
C ASP A 101 4.47 38.27 26.10
N SER A 102 4.16 37.24 26.90
CA SER A 102 4.50 37.28 28.34
C SER A 102 5.62 36.28 28.64
N SER A 103 6.75 36.79 29.13
CA SER A 103 8.00 36.04 29.37
C SER A 103 7.85 34.83 30.29
N ASP A 104 6.85 34.81 31.17
CA ASP A 104 6.84 33.91 32.33
C ASP A 104 5.56 33.06 32.49
N GLN A 105 4.61 33.14 31.54
CA GLN A 105 3.43 32.27 31.53
C GLN A 105 3.18 31.66 30.15
N LEU A 106 3.04 30.34 30.13
CA LEU A 106 2.59 29.57 28.97
C LEU A 106 1.17 30.01 28.61
N GLY A 107 1.04 30.87 27.60
CA GLY A 107 -0.22 31.06 26.90
C GLY A 107 -0.67 29.75 26.24
N ASN A 108 -1.92 29.72 25.78
CA ASN A 108 -2.48 28.63 24.96
C ASN A 108 -1.85 28.53 23.55
N VAL A 109 -0.86 29.37 23.23
CA VAL A 109 -0.15 29.39 21.95
C VAL A 109 1.33 29.24 22.22
N TYR A 110 2.00 28.41 21.41
CA TYR A 110 3.45 28.21 21.47
C TYR A 110 4.20 29.51 21.16
N THR A 111 5.27 29.79 21.91
CA THR A 111 6.18 30.90 21.60
C THR A 111 6.87 30.67 20.26
N LYS A 112 7.37 31.74 19.63
CA LYS A 112 8.13 31.63 18.38
C LYS A 112 9.32 30.66 18.51
N ILE A 113 10.01 30.69 19.65
CA ILE A 113 11.13 29.78 19.97
C ILE A 113 10.65 28.32 20.00
N GLN A 114 9.49 28.04 20.61
CA GLN A 114 8.93 26.69 20.64
C GLN A 114 8.52 26.21 19.24
N VAL A 115 7.88 27.08 18.45
CA VAL A 115 7.52 26.79 17.06
C VAL A 115 8.76 26.51 16.22
N ASP A 116 9.80 27.34 16.32
CA ASP A 116 11.07 27.14 15.63
C ASP A 116 11.72 25.81 16.04
N GLY A 117 11.62 25.44 17.32
CA GLY A 117 12.05 24.12 17.82
C GLY A 117 11.28 22.95 17.21
N PHE A 118 9.96 23.04 17.07
CA PHE A 118 9.16 22.01 16.41
C PHE A 118 9.46 21.90 14.91
N VAL A 119 9.57 23.05 14.23
CA VAL A 119 9.94 23.11 12.81
C VAL A 119 11.34 22.55 12.58
N GLY A 120 12.29 22.82 13.48
CA GLY A 120 13.63 22.22 13.45
C GLY A 120 13.58 20.70 13.48
N LYS A 121 12.87 20.11 14.46
CA LYS A 121 12.70 18.65 14.54
C LYS A 121 12.05 18.05 13.29
N LEU A 122 11.05 18.72 12.72
CA LEU A 122 10.42 18.28 11.47
C LEU A 122 11.39 18.30 10.28
N LYS A 123 12.23 19.33 10.19
CA LYS A 123 13.29 19.42 9.15
C LYS A 123 14.33 18.31 9.30
N ASP A 124 14.72 17.99 10.52
CA ASP A 124 15.68 16.90 10.78
C ASP A 124 15.09 15.55 10.35
N VAL A 125 13.83 15.28 10.71
CA VAL A 125 13.12 14.05 10.28
C VAL A 125 12.98 13.98 8.76
N ASP A 126 12.66 15.09 8.09
CA ASP A 126 12.54 15.16 6.63
C ASP A 126 13.88 14.86 5.93
N LYS A 127 14.99 15.36 6.50
CA LYS A 127 16.34 15.08 6.03
C LYS A 127 16.70 13.60 6.19
N ASP A 128 16.38 13.01 7.34
CA ASP A 128 16.61 11.58 7.60
C ASP A 128 15.79 10.71 6.65
N LEU A 129 14.51 11.03 6.46
CA LEU A 129 13.63 10.34 5.52
C LEU A 129 14.17 10.42 4.08
N THR A 130 14.63 11.59 3.67
CA THR A 130 15.26 11.78 2.36
C THR A 130 16.49 10.89 2.20
N SER A 131 17.34 10.77 3.22
CA SER A 131 18.51 9.90 3.21
C SER A 131 18.15 8.42 3.09
N GLU A 132 17.15 7.96 3.86
CA GLU A 132 16.65 6.59 3.78
C GLU A 132 16.04 6.27 2.41
N ILE A 133 15.28 7.19 1.83
CA ILE A 133 14.75 7.05 0.46
C ILE A 133 15.89 6.94 -0.54
N GLU A 134 16.97 7.71 -0.41
CA GLU A 134 18.14 7.58 -1.29
C GLU A 134 18.88 6.25 -1.11
N LYS A 135 18.95 5.71 0.12
CA LYS A 135 19.51 4.36 0.35
C LYS A 135 18.65 3.30 -0.32
N ILE A 136 17.33 3.35 -0.16
CA ILE A 136 16.39 2.45 -0.81
C ILE A 136 16.52 2.55 -2.33
N LYS A 137 16.56 3.76 -2.88
CA LYS A 137 16.78 3.97 -4.32
C LYS A 137 18.09 3.35 -4.77
N ARG A 138 19.18 3.47 -4.03
CA ARG A 138 20.46 2.80 -4.35
C ARG A 138 20.38 1.28 -4.29
N LEU A 139 19.67 0.72 -3.30
CA LEU A 139 19.43 -0.73 -3.22
C LEU A 139 18.59 -1.23 -4.40
N LEU A 140 17.60 -0.46 -4.84
CA LEU A 140 16.73 -0.81 -5.96
C LEU A 140 17.34 -0.51 -7.34
N LEU A 141 18.22 0.50 -7.43
CA LEU A 141 19.01 0.84 -8.63
C LEU A 141 20.28 0.01 -8.75
N SER A 142 20.58 -0.84 -7.76
CA SER A 142 21.50 -1.94 -7.97
C SER A 142 20.84 -2.84 -9.00
N ASN A 143 21.07 -2.56 -10.28
CA ASN A 143 21.00 -3.54 -11.36
C ASN A 143 21.80 -4.71 -10.82
N ASP A 144 21.14 -5.71 -10.26
CA ASP A 144 21.80 -6.88 -9.75
C ASP A 144 22.27 -7.63 -11.00
N PRO A 145 23.57 -7.56 -11.35
CA PRO A 145 24.05 -8.20 -12.57
C PRO A 145 23.78 -9.71 -12.50
N SER A 146 23.61 -10.29 -11.31
CA SER A 146 23.24 -11.70 -11.16
C SER A 146 21.80 -11.97 -11.60
N LEU A 147 20.88 -11.01 -11.49
CA LEU A 147 19.51 -11.16 -12.00
C LEU A 147 19.49 -11.07 -13.53
N ASP A 148 20.29 -10.19 -14.11
CA ASP A 148 20.48 -10.10 -15.57
C ASP A 148 21.14 -11.39 -16.12
N GLU A 149 22.17 -11.91 -15.44
CA GLU A 149 22.81 -13.20 -15.78
C GLU A 149 21.83 -14.39 -15.65
N LEU A 150 20.99 -14.42 -14.61
CA LEU A 150 19.95 -15.44 -14.46
C LEU A 150 18.89 -15.33 -15.56
N GLN A 151 18.52 -14.11 -15.97
CA GLN A 151 17.57 -13.88 -17.05
C GLN A 151 18.16 -14.34 -18.40
N GLU A 152 19.44 -14.06 -18.66
CA GLU A 152 20.17 -14.56 -19.84
C GLU A 152 20.21 -16.09 -19.86
N ILE A 153 20.50 -16.74 -18.73
CA ILE A 153 20.48 -18.21 -18.60
C ILE A 153 19.06 -18.75 -18.85
N VAL A 154 18.03 -18.12 -18.29
CA VAL A 154 16.64 -18.53 -18.49
C VAL A 154 16.22 -18.43 -19.95
N ASP A 155 16.63 -17.36 -20.64
CA ASP A 155 16.31 -17.18 -22.05
C ASP A 155 17.07 -18.18 -22.93
N TYR A 156 18.33 -18.47 -22.62
CA TYR A 156 19.10 -19.54 -23.26
C TYR A 156 18.46 -20.93 -23.06
N ILE A 157 17.95 -21.23 -21.86
CA ILE A 157 17.24 -22.49 -21.59
C ILE A 157 15.95 -22.60 -22.42
N LYS A 158 15.20 -21.50 -22.57
CA LYS A 158 13.98 -21.48 -23.40
C LYS A 158 14.31 -21.73 -24.86
N GLU A 159 15.34 -21.07 -25.39
CA GLU A 159 15.77 -21.25 -26.78
C GLU A 159 16.24 -22.70 -27.02
N ASN A 160 17.05 -23.25 -26.13
CA ASN A 160 17.49 -24.65 -26.22
C ASN A 160 16.29 -25.62 -26.19
N ARG A 161 15.27 -25.33 -25.39
CA ARG A 161 14.04 -26.13 -25.34
C ARG A 161 13.31 -26.10 -26.69
N GLU A 162 13.15 -24.93 -27.29
CA GLU A 162 12.53 -24.80 -28.63
C GLU A 162 13.33 -25.55 -29.69
N GLN A 163 14.65 -25.43 -29.69
CA GLN A 163 15.52 -26.16 -30.62
C GLN A 163 15.40 -27.68 -30.46
N ILE A 164 15.31 -28.19 -29.22
CA ILE A 164 15.11 -29.62 -28.96
C ILE A 164 13.75 -30.09 -29.47
N GLU A 165 12.68 -29.31 -29.30
CA GLU A 165 11.36 -29.68 -29.81
C GLU A 165 11.35 -29.71 -31.35
N LEU A 166 11.98 -28.75 -32.02
CA LEU A 166 12.17 -28.78 -33.47
C LEU A 166 12.95 -30.01 -33.93
N LEU A 167 14.02 -30.39 -33.21
CA LEU A 167 14.79 -31.59 -33.51
C LEU A 167 13.99 -32.88 -33.29
N LYS A 168 13.13 -32.94 -32.26
CA LYS A 168 12.24 -34.08 -32.05
C LYS A 168 11.27 -34.24 -33.21
N GLU A 169 10.67 -33.16 -33.72
CA GLU A 169 9.81 -33.22 -34.90
C GLU A 169 10.55 -33.73 -36.15
N VAL A 170 11.82 -33.34 -36.32
CA VAL A 170 12.66 -33.83 -37.42
C VAL A 170 13.01 -35.31 -37.27
N VAL A 171 13.37 -35.75 -36.05
CA VAL A 171 13.76 -37.15 -35.77
C VAL A 171 12.56 -38.11 -35.84
N ILE A 172 11.37 -37.69 -35.44
CA ILE A 172 10.14 -38.49 -35.58
C ILE A 172 9.76 -38.67 -37.07
N ASN A 173 10.11 -37.70 -37.93
CA ASN A 173 9.86 -37.77 -39.37
C ASN A 173 11.01 -38.41 -40.18
N SER A 174 12.15 -38.72 -39.56
CA SER A 174 13.22 -39.50 -40.19
C SER A 174 13.08 -40.97 -39.82
N SER A 175 12.12 -41.67 -40.43
CA SER A 175 12.27 -43.10 -40.64
C SER A 175 13.58 -43.31 -41.44
N ASP A 176 14.45 -44.19 -40.98
CA ASP A 176 15.76 -44.56 -41.57
C ASP A 176 15.68 -44.92 -43.09
N ASP A 177 14.45 -45.12 -43.59
CA ASP A 177 14.03 -45.49 -44.94
C ASP A 177 14.40 -44.56 -46.11
N LYS A 178 15.19 -43.49 -45.92
CA LYS A 178 15.49 -42.50 -46.98
C LYS A 178 16.96 -42.11 -47.13
N ILE A 179 17.88 -42.83 -46.52
CA ILE A 179 19.32 -42.60 -46.74
C ILE A 179 19.66 -42.96 -48.20
N ARG A 180 20.09 -41.97 -49.00
CA ARG A 180 20.48 -42.18 -50.41
C ARG A 180 21.86 -42.82 -50.48
N LEU A 181 21.99 -43.86 -51.30
CA LEU A 181 23.27 -44.50 -51.57
C LEU A 181 24.12 -43.61 -52.50
N VAL A 182 25.39 -43.42 -52.14
CA VAL A 182 26.33 -42.56 -52.89
C VAL A 182 27.13 -43.36 -53.95
N GLY A 183 27.07 -44.70 -53.90
CA GLY A 183 27.79 -45.60 -54.80
C GLY A 183 26.93 -46.27 -55.86
N SER A 184 27.55 -46.70 -56.97
CA SER A 184 26.88 -47.47 -58.03
C SER A 184 27.02 -48.97 -57.78
N TYR A 185 25.91 -49.65 -57.49
CA TYR A 185 25.88 -51.09 -57.19
C TYR A 185 25.32 -51.90 -58.36
N SER A 186 26.04 -51.93 -59.49
CA SER A 186 25.59 -52.55 -60.75
C SER A 186 25.16 -54.03 -60.63
N ASN A 187 25.75 -54.78 -59.70
CA ASN A 187 25.44 -56.20 -59.46
C ASN A 187 24.20 -56.43 -58.58
N TRP A 188 23.59 -55.36 -58.07
CA TRP A 188 22.46 -55.36 -57.13
C TRP A 188 21.21 -54.69 -57.70
N GLY A 189 21.18 -54.36 -59.01
CA GLY A 189 20.04 -53.71 -59.65
C GLY A 189 19.97 -52.20 -59.40
N SER A 190 18.85 -51.58 -59.78
CA SER A 190 18.64 -50.13 -59.59
C SER A 190 18.21 -49.85 -58.14
N VAL A 191 19.18 -49.55 -57.29
CA VAL A 191 18.95 -49.28 -55.86
C VAL A 191 19.33 -47.83 -55.55
N THR A 192 18.41 -47.07 -54.96
CA THR A 192 18.60 -45.62 -54.69
C THR A 192 18.74 -45.33 -53.20
N TYR A 193 18.08 -46.13 -52.36
CA TYR A 193 18.03 -45.94 -50.91
C TYR A 193 18.60 -47.15 -50.16
N GLN A 194 19.14 -46.92 -48.95
CA GLN A 194 19.80 -47.95 -48.13
C GLN A 194 18.85 -49.10 -47.76
N ASN A 195 17.57 -48.82 -47.50
CA ASN A 195 16.58 -49.85 -47.21
C ASN A 195 16.37 -50.82 -48.37
N GLN A 196 16.23 -50.30 -49.60
CA GLN A 196 16.12 -51.12 -50.81
C GLN A 196 17.33 -52.04 -51.02
N PHE A 197 18.52 -51.58 -50.62
CA PHE A 197 19.74 -52.40 -50.68
C PHE A 197 19.70 -53.51 -49.63
N ASN A 198 19.30 -53.18 -48.39
CA ASN A 198 19.22 -54.13 -47.31
C ASN A 198 18.22 -55.25 -47.62
N ASP A 199 17.06 -54.92 -48.18
CA ASP A 199 16.04 -55.91 -48.59
C ASP A 199 16.61 -56.90 -49.62
N LEU A 200 17.27 -56.38 -50.66
CA LEU A 200 17.88 -57.22 -51.71
C LEU A 200 19.04 -58.09 -51.20
N VAL A 201 19.80 -57.60 -50.21
CA VAL A 201 20.85 -58.36 -49.55
C VAL A 201 20.25 -59.47 -48.70
N TYR A 202 19.20 -59.17 -47.94
CA TYR A 202 18.50 -60.14 -47.12
C TYR A 202 17.94 -61.28 -47.97
N ASP A 203 17.18 -60.97 -49.01
CA ASP A 203 16.58 -61.98 -49.91
C ASP A 203 17.63 -62.91 -50.52
N LYS A 204 18.79 -62.36 -50.93
CA LYS A 204 19.88 -63.17 -51.47
C LYS A 204 20.53 -64.06 -50.42
N ILE A 205 20.71 -63.57 -49.19
CA ILE A 205 21.25 -64.37 -48.10
C ILE A 205 20.26 -65.48 -47.73
N GLU A 206 18.97 -65.16 -47.62
CA GLU A 206 17.92 -66.14 -47.34
C GLU A 206 17.88 -67.24 -48.42
N THR A 207 17.94 -66.85 -49.70
CA THR A 207 18.00 -67.82 -50.81
C THR A 207 19.25 -68.72 -50.73
N ILE A 208 20.40 -68.15 -50.35
CA ILE A 208 21.65 -68.91 -50.18
C ILE A 208 21.57 -69.84 -48.96
N GLU A 209 21.00 -69.38 -47.85
CA GLU A 209 20.83 -70.18 -46.64
C GLU A 209 19.84 -71.33 -46.83
N ASP A 210 18.77 -71.10 -47.58
CA ASP A 210 17.80 -72.14 -47.97
C ASP A 210 18.43 -73.17 -48.92
N ASP A 211 19.24 -72.73 -49.90
CA ASP A 211 19.96 -73.63 -50.82
C ASP A 211 21.03 -74.48 -50.11
N ILE A 212 21.61 -74.00 -49.00
CA ILE A 212 22.65 -74.69 -48.23
C ILE A 212 22.05 -75.70 -47.22
N ASN A 213 20.82 -75.53 -46.76
CA ASN A 213 20.18 -76.40 -45.76
C ASN A 213 19.41 -77.60 -46.35
N SER A 214 20.01 -78.33 -47.29
CA SER A 214 19.39 -79.50 -47.96
C SER A 214 19.19 -80.76 -47.10
N GLU A 215 19.50 -80.72 -45.80
CA GLU A 215 19.02 -81.72 -44.83
C GLU A 215 18.60 -81.02 -43.53
N LYS A 216 17.32 -80.61 -43.44
CA LYS A 216 16.72 -80.22 -42.15
C LYS A 216 16.83 -81.41 -41.20
N ASN A 217 17.83 -81.36 -40.32
CA ASN A 217 18.13 -82.40 -39.34
C ASN A 217 17.57 -82.08 -37.95
N LYS A 218 16.97 -80.89 -37.78
CA LYS A 218 16.44 -80.37 -36.52
C LYS A 218 15.18 -79.54 -36.77
N TYR A 219 14.19 -79.67 -35.90
CA TYR A 219 12.98 -78.86 -35.84
C TYR A 219 12.75 -78.39 -34.41
N GLU A 220 12.37 -77.14 -34.23
CA GLU A 220 12.11 -76.53 -32.92
C GLU A 220 10.77 -75.84 -32.89
N GLU A 221 9.99 -76.07 -31.84
CA GLU A 221 8.69 -75.44 -31.64
C GLU A 221 8.41 -75.27 -30.14
N ARG A 222 7.54 -74.31 -29.81
CA ARG A 222 7.11 -74.03 -28.43
C ARG A 222 5.65 -74.41 -28.25
N VAL A 223 5.36 -75.24 -27.25
CA VAL A 223 4.01 -75.73 -26.97
C VAL A 223 3.57 -75.41 -25.54
N ARG A 224 2.26 -75.36 -25.30
CA ARG A 224 1.67 -75.12 -23.96
C ARG A 224 0.83 -76.30 -23.44
N GLY A 225 0.94 -77.46 -24.08
CA GLY A 225 0.16 -78.66 -23.78
C GLY A 225 0.20 -79.63 -24.97
N ASP A 226 -0.70 -80.60 -24.97
CA ASP A 226 -0.78 -81.61 -26.02
C ASP A 226 -0.91 -80.95 -27.39
N SER A 227 -0.11 -81.39 -28.37
CA SER A 227 -0.01 -80.72 -29.67
C SER A 227 0.40 -81.70 -30.77
N VAL A 228 -0.13 -81.48 -31.98
CA VAL A 228 0.29 -82.16 -33.21
C VAL A 228 1.31 -81.27 -33.92
N ILE A 229 2.51 -81.80 -34.13
CA ILE A 229 3.67 -81.06 -34.63
C ILE A 229 4.07 -81.60 -36.00
N LYS A 230 4.13 -80.71 -36.99
CA LYS A 230 4.60 -81.02 -38.35
C LYS A 230 6.05 -80.58 -38.53
N HIS A 231 6.98 -81.49 -38.26
CA HIS A 231 8.42 -81.22 -38.25
C HIS A 231 9.11 -81.32 -39.62
N ASN A 232 8.50 -82.01 -40.60
CA ASN A 232 9.03 -82.16 -41.97
C ASN A 232 10.49 -82.66 -42.05
N LEU A 233 10.90 -83.57 -41.17
CA LEU A 233 12.28 -84.12 -41.14
C LEU A 233 12.43 -85.42 -41.96
N ASP A 234 11.33 -85.90 -42.54
CA ASP A 234 11.19 -87.16 -43.29
C ASP A 234 11.91 -88.34 -42.60
N THR A 235 11.55 -88.58 -41.34
CA THR A 235 12.09 -89.66 -40.52
C THR A 235 11.09 -90.10 -39.45
N LEU A 236 11.08 -91.39 -39.14
CA LEU A 236 10.42 -91.93 -37.94
C LEU A 236 11.41 -92.13 -36.77
N SER A 237 12.71 -92.00 -37.07
CA SER A 237 13.83 -92.10 -36.13
C SER A 237 14.29 -90.70 -35.74
N PHE A 238 13.96 -90.30 -34.53
CA PHE A 238 14.29 -88.99 -33.99
C PHE A 238 14.54 -89.06 -32.49
N VAL A 239 15.29 -88.09 -31.97
CA VAL A 239 15.35 -87.77 -30.53
C VAL A 239 14.52 -86.51 -30.30
N ILE A 240 13.76 -86.48 -29.20
CA ILE A 240 13.07 -85.28 -28.74
C ILE A 240 13.65 -84.90 -27.39
N ASP A 241 14.07 -83.65 -27.29
CA ASP A 241 14.37 -83.00 -26.04
C ASP A 241 13.30 -81.95 -25.74
N ALA A 242 12.88 -81.88 -24.48
CA ALA A 242 11.79 -81.05 -24.04
C ALA A 242 12.10 -80.48 -22.66
N TYR A 243 12.06 -79.15 -22.53
CA TYR A 243 12.31 -78.49 -21.26
C TYR A 243 11.41 -77.29 -21.04
N ASP A 244 11.16 -76.99 -19.78
CA ASP A 244 10.44 -75.81 -19.34
C ASP A 244 11.26 -74.54 -19.63
N THR A 245 10.72 -73.61 -20.40
CA THR A 245 11.42 -72.36 -20.78
C THR A 245 11.75 -71.44 -19.61
N VAL A 246 11.08 -71.60 -18.46
CA VAL A 246 11.29 -70.81 -17.24
C VAL A 246 12.18 -71.56 -16.25
N THR A 247 11.86 -72.82 -15.94
CA THR A 247 12.58 -73.58 -14.91
C THR A 247 13.80 -74.34 -15.44
N MET A 248 13.93 -74.46 -16.78
CA MET A 248 15.00 -75.17 -17.49
C MET A 248 15.11 -76.66 -17.16
N PHE A 249 14.13 -77.24 -16.44
CA PHE A 249 14.10 -78.67 -16.21
C PHE A 249 13.54 -79.42 -17.42
N THR A 250 14.16 -80.55 -17.75
CA THR A 250 13.64 -81.49 -18.76
C THR A 250 12.31 -82.07 -18.31
N ILE A 251 11.35 -82.11 -19.23
CA ILE A 251 10.01 -82.61 -18.96
C ILE A 251 9.82 -83.96 -19.65
N PRO A 252 9.41 -85.01 -18.90
CA PRO A 252 9.02 -86.26 -19.53
C PRO A 252 7.72 -86.05 -20.33
N LEU A 253 7.72 -86.52 -21.57
CA LEU A 253 6.57 -86.46 -22.45
C LEU A 253 6.36 -87.80 -23.16
N LYS A 254 5.14 -88.03 -23.63
CA LYS A 254 4.78 -89.19 -24.45
C LYS A 254 4.66 -88.72 -25.89
N VAL A 255 5.25 -89.47 -26.82
CA VAL A 255 5.23 -89.14 -28.25
C VAL A 255 4.51 -90.24 -29.01
N ARG A 256 3.52 -89.86 -29.83
CA ARG A 256 2.88 -90.72 -30.81
C ARG A 256 3.35 -90.32 -32.20
N ARG A 257 3.93 -91.26 -32.95
CA ARG A 257 4.34 -91.04 -34.35
C ARG A 257 3.10 -91.15 -35.25
N ILE A 258 2.83 -90.13 -36.06
CA ILE A 258 1.71 -90.14 -37.03
C ILE A 258 2.24 -90.58 -38.39
N ASP A 259 3.27 -89.89 -38.91
CA ASP A 259 3.97 -90.20 -40.16
C ASP A 259 5.44 -89.72 -40.10
N SER A 260 6.18 -89.79 -41.21
CA SER A 260 7.61 -89.40 -41.26
C SER A 260 7.86 -87.90 -41.04
N ASN A 261 6.81 -87.07 -41.02
CA ASN A 261 6.91 -85.61 -40.92
C ASN A 261 6.06 -85.04 -39.77
N THR A 262 5.27 -85.87 -39.09
CA THR A 262 4.29 -85.43 -38.12
C THR A 262 4.26 -86.34 -36.89
N ILE A 263 4.26 -85.72 -35.72
CA ILE A 263 4.12 -86.40 -34.43
C ILE A 263 3.04 -85.72 -33.60
N GLU A 264 2.55 -86.43 -32.60
CA GLU A 264 1.74 -85.85 -31.54
C GLU A 264 2.47 -86.01 -30.21
N VAL A 265 2.54 -84.91 -29.47
CA VAL A 265 3.16 -84.83 -28.15
C VAL A 265 2.06 -84.73 -27.11
N LEU A 266 2.16 -85.56 -26.07
CA LEU A 266 1.20 -85.67 -24.99
C LEU A 266 1.91 -85.52 -23.65
N PHE A 267 1.34 -84.72 -22.76
CA PHE A 267 1.82 -84.50 -21.40
C PHE A 267 0.91 -85.20 -20.39
N ASP A 268 1.47 -85.75 -19.32
CA ASP A 268 0.67 -86.40 -18.27
C ASP A 268 -0.22 -85.42 -17.50
N SER A 269 0.14 -84.14 -17.53
CA SER A 269 -0.65 -83.01 -17.04
C SER A 269 -0.30 -81.76 -17.84
N ILE A 270 -1.25 -80.82 -17.96
CA ILE A 270 -1.02 -79.56 -18.67
C ILE A 270 0.19 -78.83 -18.05
N PRO A 271 1.26 -78.57 -18.84
CA PRO A 271 2.44 -77.90 -18.32
C PRO A 271 2.10 -76.46 -17.87
N PRO A 272 2.65 -76.00 -16.73
CA PRO A 272 2.37 -74.65 -16.22
C PRO A 272 3.02 -73.55 -17.07
N ASN A 273 4.13 -73.86 -17.76
CA ASN A 273 4.89 -72.93 -18.59
C ASN A 273 4.95 -73.41 -20.04
N ILE A 274 5.43 -72.55 -20.94
CA ILE A 274 5.74 -72.93 -22.32
C ILE A 274 6.90 -73.92 -22.31
N ILE A 275 6.76 -75.00 -23.07
CA ILE A 275 7.77 -76.03 -23.22
C ILE A 275 8.44 -75.85 -24.58
N GLN A 276 9.76 -75.77 -24.57
CA GLN A 276 10.56 -75.80 -25.80
C GLN A 276 10.75 -77.25 -26.20
N LEU A 277 10.35 -77.58 -27.43
CA LEU A 277 10.58 -78.88 -28.04
C LEU A 277 11.66 -78.76 -29.11
N THR A 278 12.56 -79.74 -29.10
CA THR A 278 13.60 -79.89 -30.11
C THR A 278 13.58 -81.32 -30.63
N ILE A 279 13.19 -81.48 -31.88
CA ILE A 279 13.14 -82.77 -32.58
C ILE A 279 14.36 -82.85 -33.48
N LYS A 280 15.18 -83.88 -33.29
CA LYS A 280 16.38 -84.09 -34.10
C LYS A 280 16.32 -85.44 -34.80
N LYS A 281 16.50 -85.44 -36.12
CA LYS A 281 16.62 -86.65 -36.94
C LYS A 281 17.88 -87.43 -36.51
N ILE A 282 17.74 -88.74 -36.34
CA ILE A 282 18.84 -89.69 -36.10
C ILE A 282 19.21 -90.35 -37.43
#